data_AF-A0A6A6RGG3-F1
#
_entry.id   AF-A0A6A6RGG3-F1
#
_cell.length_a   1.000
_cell.length_b   1.000
_cell.length_c   1.000
_cell.angle_alpha   90.00
_cell.angle_beta   90.00
_cell.angle_gamma   90.00
#
_symmetry.space_group_name_H-M   'P 1'
#
loop_
_entity.id
_entity.type
_entity.pdbx_description
1 polymer ?
#
loop_
_entity_poly.entity_id
_entity_poly.type
_entity_poly.pdbx_seq_one_letter_code
_entity_poly.pdbx_strand_id
1 'polypeptide(L)'
;VVEAFLERAGLPVAVVAFAACILERLSGSRDMEAIIVPELSILASLSLAQGYLSDRGRSNCHWAVIEAAGRFEGREVQRAKMGILQDIDFRLFSISPEEVVAMEKALQRDLPLPLVTTMHGITDQLQDELRPKLALASGTPGQAIWTHGVQTPEPSP
;
A
#
# COMPACT_ATOMS: atom_id res chain seq x y z
N VAL A 1 9.43 -14.24 -5.95
CA VAL A 1 8.59 -13.83 -4.79
C VAL A 1 8.33 -12.33 -4.80
N VAL A 2 9.37 -11.50 -4.91
CA VAL A 2 9.26 -10.03 -4.96
C VAL A 2 8.40 -9.54 -6.12
N GLU A 3 8.59 -10.05 -7.34
CA GLU A 3 7.74 -9.72 -8.51
C GLU A 3 6.26 -9.97 -8.22
N ALA A 4 5.94 -11.09 -7.57
CA ALA A 4 4.57 -11.42 -7.21
C ALA A 4 3.98 -10.46 -6.15
N PHE A 5 4.79 -9.84 -5.29
CA PHE A 5 4.34 -8.77 -4.39
C PHE A 5 4.02 -7.51 -5.19
N LEU A 6 4.89 -7.14 -6.12
CA LEU A 6 4.73 -5.93 -6.94
C LEU A 6 3.51 -6.03 -7.88
N GLU A 7 3.31 -7.18 -8.52
CA GLU A 7 2.16 -7.45 -9.38
C GLU A 7 0.84 -7.39 -8.62
N ARG A 8 0.76 -8.01 -7.43
CA ARG A 8 -0.47 -7.98 -6.60
C ARG A 8 -0.75 -6.60 -6.05
N ALA A 9 0.29 -5.91 -5.59
CA ALA A 9 0.11 -4.63 -4.93
C ALA A 9 -0.28 -3.53 -5.92
N GLY A 10 0.09 -3.67 -7.20
CA GLY A 10 -0.28 -2.73 -8.27
C GLY A 10 0.17 -1.30 -7.98
N LEU A 11 1.36 -1.16 -7.39
CA LEU A 11 1.84 0.13 -6.87
C LEU A 11 2.41 0.99 -8.00
N PRO A 12 2.27 2.33 -7.91
CA PRO A 12 2.96 3.24 -8.81
C PRO A 12 4.48 3.06 -8.73
N VAL A 13 5.17 3.26 -9.86
CA VAL A 13 6.64 3.16 -9.93
C VAL A 13 7.33 4.07 -8.90
N ALA A 14 6.76 5.25 -8.61
CA ALA A 14 7.24 6.16 -7.57
C ALA A 14 7.27 5.54 -6.19
N VAL A 15 6.26 4.75 -5.84
CA VAL A 15 6.20 4.05 -4.55
C VAL A 15 7.28 2.97 -4.48
N VAL A 16 7.49 2.24 -5.57
CA VAL A 16 8.54 1.21 -5.67
C VAL A 16 9.93 1.85 -5.60
N ALA A 17 10.15 2.95 -6.31
CA ALA A 17 11.40 3.71 -6.28
C ALA A 17 11.69 4.27 -4.89
N PHE A 18 10.69 4.86 -4.21
CA PHE A 18 10.85 5.33 -2.85
C PHE A 18 11.18 4.19 -1.88
N ALA A 19 10.51 3.03 -2.01
CA ALA A 19 10.82 1.84 -1.23
C ALA A 19 12.26 1.34 -1.49
N ALA A 20 12.74 1.41 -2.73
CA ALA A 20 14.12 1.08 -3.07
C ALA A 20 15.11 2.06 -2.42
N CYS A 21 14.82 3.37 -2.40
CA CYS A 21 15.64 4.34 -1.65
C CYS A 21 15.69 4.01 -0.15
N ILE A 22 14.56 3.61 0.46
CA ILE A 22 14.56 3.15 1.87
C ILE A 22 15.52 1.97 2.05
N LEU A 23 15.43 0.96 1.18
CA LEU A 23 16.28 -0.24 1.25
C LEU A 23 17.76 0.11 1.05
N GLU A 24 18.09 1.06 0.16
CA GLU A 24 19.46 1.52 -0.05
C GLU A 24 20.06 2.16 1.22
N ARG A 25 19.26 2.91 1.98
CA ARG A 25 19.68 3.45 3.28
C ARG A 25 19.93 2.35 4.32
N LEU A 26 19.18 1.25 4.25
CA LEU A 26 19.38 0.09 5.13
C LEU A 26 20.63 -0.71 4.76
N SER A 27 21.00 -0.79 3.49
CA SER A 27 22.23 -1.48 3.05
C SER A 27 23.51 -0.87 3.64
N GLY A 28 23.46 0.40 4.10
CA GLY A 28 24.56 1.02 4.84
C GLY A 28 24.64 0.60 6.32
N SER A 29 23.55 0.08 6.89
CA SER A 29 23.43 -0.35 8.28
C SER A 29 23.64 -1.87 8.38
N ARG A 30 24.89 -2.27 8.63
CA ARG A 30 25.31 -3.69 8.70
C ARG A 30 24.62 -4.52 9.79
N ASP A 31 23.92 -3.88 10.72
CA ASP A 31 23.33 -4.55 11.88
C ASP A 31 21.96 -5.20 11.58
N MET A 32 21.26 -4.74 10.54
CA MET A 32 19.91 -5.23 10.22
C MET A 32 19.91 -6.46 9.28
N GLU A 33 20.92 -6.56 8.42
CA GLU A 33 20.99 -7.55 7.33
C GLU A 33 21.05 -9.00 7.84
N ALA A 34 21.47 -9.21 9.09
CA ALA A 34 21.61 -10.53 9.69
C ALA A 34 20.32 -11.10 10.30
N ILE A 35 19.27 -10.29 10.53
CA ILE A 35 18.14 -10.70 11.38
C ILE A 35 16.81 -10.76 10.61
N ILE A 36 16.65 -10.01 9.52
CA ILE A 36 15.37 -9.88 8.83
C ILE A 36 15.37 -10.66 7.52
N VAL A 37 14.29 -11.42 7.29
CA VAL A 37 14.02 -12.07 6.01
C VAL A 37 13.94 -11.00 4.92
N PRO A 38 14.75 -11.05 3.84
CA PRO A 38 14.79 -10.02 2.80
C PRO A 38 13.42 -9.73 2.17
N GLU A 39 12.58 -10.76 2.03
CA GLU A 39 11.21 -10.61 1.53
C GLU A 39 10.35 -9.73 2.45
N LEU A 40 10.55 -9.84 3.77
CA LEU A 40 9.81 -9.07 4.77
C LEU A 40 10.29 -7.62 4.83
N SER A 41 11.59 -7.36 4.67
CA SER A 41 12.11 -5.99 4.61
C SER A 41 11.61 -5.26 3.36
N ILE A 42 11.54 -5.94 2.21
CA ILE A 42 10.95 -5.40 0.97
C ILE A 42 9.46 -5.11 1.15
N LEU A 43 8.69 -6.04 1.73
CA LEU A 43 7.27 -5.82 1.98
C LEU A 43 7.02 -4.66 2.94
N ALA A 44 7.84 -4.56 4.00
CA ALA A 44 7.76 -3.48 4.97
C ALA A 44 8.14 -2.13 4.36
N SER A 45 9.19 -2.06 3.53
CA SER A 45 9.59 -0.82 2.85
C SER A 45 8.52 -0.35 1.85
N LEU A 46 7.89 -1.26 1.10
CA LEU A 46 6.75 -0.95 0.23
C LEU A 46 5.54 -0.41 1.02
N SER A 47 5.23 -1.04 2.16
CA SER A 47 4.17 -0.57 3.07
C SER A 47 4.44 0.82 3.63
N LEU A 48 5.70 1.12 3.98
CA LEU A 48 6.11 2.45 4.44
C LEU A 48 6.03 3.48 3.31
N ALA A 49 6.56 3.16 2.13
CA ALA A 49 6.54 4.03 0.97
C ALA A 49 5.11 4.42 0.57
N GLN A 50 4.20 3.44 0.50
CA GLN A 50 2.79 3.71 0.21
C GLN A 50 2.15 4.57 1.29
N GLY A 51 2.39 4.27 2.57
CA GLY A 51 1.84 5.06 3.68
C GLY A 51 2.42 6.47 3.80
N TYR A 52 3.62 6.70 3.26
CA TYR A 52 4.27 8.01 3.24
C TYR A 52 3.81 8.87 2.07
N LEU A 53 3.68 8.29 0.88
CA LEU A 53 3.34 9.00 -0.36
C LEU A 53 1.84 9.11 -0.62
N SER A 54 1.01 8.35 0.10
CA SER A 54 -0.44 8.31 -0.12
C SER A 54 -1.21 8.35 1.19
N ASP A 55 -2.24 9.20 1.25
CA ASP A 55 -3.14 9.31 2.40
C ASP A 55 -3.99 8.03 2.63
N ARG A 56 -4.06 7.15 1.62
CA ARG A 56 -4.82 5.90 1.65
C ARG A 56 -3.90 4.69 1.86
N GLY A 57 -3.26 4.63 3.03
CA GLY A 57 -2.44 3.48 3.41
C GLY A 57 -3.25 2.19 3.59
N ARG A 58 -2.70 1.06 3.12
CA ARG A 58 -3.23 -0.28 3.41
C ARG A 58 -2.82 -0.73 4.81
N SER A 59 -3.69 -1.49 5.50
CA SER A 59 -3.38 -2.02 6.83
C SER A 59 -2.27 -3.08 6.78
N ASN A 60 -1.54 -3.27 7.88
CA ASN A 60 -0.51 -4.32 7.93
C ASN A 60 -1.08 -5.73 7.73
N CYS A 61 -2.34 -5.96 8.16
CA CYS A 61 -3.04 -7.22 7.91
C CYS A 61 -3.26 -7.44 6.41
N HIS A 62 -3.63 -6.39 5.68
CA HIS A 62 -3.77 -6.45 4.22
C HIS A 62 -2.43 -6.82 3.55
N TRP A 63 -1.34 -6.14 3.93
CA TRP A 63 0.00 -6.45 3.41
C TRP A 63 0.42 -7.90 3.68
N ALA A 64 0.14 -8.41 4.88
CA ALA A 64 0.44 -9.78 5.27
C ALA A 64 -0.41 -10.83 4.51
N VAL A 65 -1.74 -10.66 4.50
CA VAL A 65 -2.67 -11.68 4.00
C VAL A 65 -2.80 -11.62 2.49
N ILE A 66 -2.96 -10.43 1.92
CA ILE A 66 -3.23 -10.24 0.49
C ILE A 66 -1.92 -10.13 -0.28
N GLU A 67 -1.09 -9.15 0.07
CA GLU A 67 0.12 -8.85 -0.72
C GLU A 67 1.19 -9.92 -0.54
N ALA A 68 1.40 -10.41 0.68
CA ALA A 68 2.34 -11.49 0.95
C ALA A 68 1.72 -12.89 0.86
N ALA A 69 0.47 -13.02 0.41
CA ALA A 69 -0.23 -14.30 0.30
C ALA A 69 -0.22 -15.14 1.60
N GLY A 70 -0.31 -14.46 2.75
CA GLY A 70 -0.32 -15.09 4.07
C GLY A 70 1.03 -15.64 4.53
N ARG A 71 2.14 -15.33 3.83
CA ARG A 71 3.49 -15.78 4.21
C ARG A 71 4.00 -15.15 5.50
N PHE A 72 3.49 -13.99 5.86
CA PHE A 72 3.86 -13.25 7.05
C PHE A 72 2.62 -12.89 7.85
N GLU A 73 2.79 -12.69 9.15
CA GLU A 73 1.75 -12.13 9.99
C GLU A 73 1.78 -10.60 9.97
N GLY A 74 0.62 -9.96 10.17
CA GLY A 74 0.56 -8.49 10.27
C GLY A 74 1.44 -7.92 11.38
N ARG A 75 1.72 -8.69 12.45
CA ARG A 75 2.65 -8.32 13.53
C ARG A 75 4.10 -8.31 13.07
N GLU A 76 4.50 -9.26 12.21
CA GLU A 76 5.84 -9.32 11.65
C GLU A 76 6.09 -8.14 10.72
N VAL A 77 5.10 -7.81 9.87
CA VAL A 77 5.14 -6.62 9.02
C VAL A 77 5.29 -5.36 9.86
N GLN A 78 4.51 -5.20 10.94
CA GLN A 78 4.65 -4.05 11.83
C GLN A 78 6.02 -3.98 12.50
N ARG A 79 6.55 -5.11 12.99
CA ARG A 79 7.88 -5.18 13.61
C ARG A 79 8.96 -4.78 12.62
N ALA A 80 8.90 -5.29 11.39
CA ALA A 80 9.85 -4.94 10.33
C ALA A 80 9.76 -3.45 9.98
N LYS A 81 8.55 -2.89 9.84
CA LYS A 81 8.37 -1.44 9.60
C LYS A 81 9.01 -0.60 10.71
N MET A 82 8.79 -0.97 11.97
CA MET A 82 9.39 -0.26 13.09
C MET A 82 10.91 -0.38 13.13
N GLY A 83 11.46 -1.56 12.82
CA GLY A 83 12.90 -1.75 12.72
C GLY A 83 13.51 -0.86 11.62
N ILE A 84 12.91 -0.88 10.43
CA ILE A 84 13.37 -0.04 9.30
C ILE A 84 13.36 1.43 9.69
N LEU A 85 12.27 1.88 10.31
CA LEU A 85 12.15 3.27 10.77
C LEU A 85 13.20 3.63 11.82
N GLN A 86 13.51 2.74 12.76
CA GLN A 86 14.55 2.98 13.75
C GLN A 86 15.93 3.08 13.10
N ASP A 87 16.25 2.20 12.16
CA ASP A 87 17.55 2.16 11.50
C ASP A 87 17.82 3.39 10.62
N ILE A 88 16.77 4.01 10.08
CA ILE A 88 16.87 5.28 9.34
C ILE A 88 16.62 6.52 10.23
N ASP A 89 16.62 6.36 11.56
CA ASP A 89 16.31 7.39 12.55
C ASP A 89 14.97 8.12 12.33
N PHE A 90 13.98 7.42 11.79
CA PHE A 90 12.66 7.94 11.41
C PHE A 90 12.72 9.07 10.35
N ARG A 91 13.85 9.21 9.64
CA ARG A 91 14.09 10.27 8.66
C ARG A 91 13.65 9.89 7.25
N LEU A 92 12.41 9.44 7.06
CA LEU A 92 11.87 9.17 5.72
C LEU A 92 11.90 10.42 4.81
N PHE A 93 11.68 11.60 5.40
CA PHE A 93 11.76 12.88 4.70
C PHE A 93 13.17 13.26 4.21
N SER A 94 14.21 12.54 4.65
CA SER A 94 15.57 12.74 4.16
C SER A 94 15.80 12.13 2.77
N ILE A 95 14.84 11.35 2.26
CA ILE A 95 14.84 10.87 0.90
C ILE A 95 14.29 11.99 0.03
N SER A 96 15.18 12.59 -0.77
CA SER A 96 14.83 13.71 -1.62
C SER A 96 14.03 13.25 -2.84
N PRO A 97 13.16 14.11 -3.40
CA PRO A 97 12.42 13.76 -4.61
C PRO A 97 13.37 13.50 -5.80
N GLU A 98 14.55 14.13 -5.82
CA GLU A 98 15.58 13.90 -6.83
C GLU A 98 16.16 12.47 -6.74
N GLU A 99 16.39 11.96 -5.53
CA GLU A 99 16.83 10.57 -5.31
C GLU A 99 15.78 9.59 -5.85
N VAL A 100 14.50 9.84 -5.59
CA VAL A 100 13.39 9.00 -6.06
C VAL A 100 13.33 9.00 -7.59
N VAL A 101 13.42 10.17 -8.24
CA VAL A 101 13.41 10.27 -9.71
C VAL A 101 14.63 9.61 -10.33
N ALA A 102 15.81 9.71 -9.69
CA ALA A 102 17.00 8.99 -10.12
C ALA A 102 16.81 7.47 -10.03
N MET A 103 16.20 7.00 -8.94
CA MET A 103 15.87 5.59 -8.72
C MET A 103 14.82 5.07 -9.70
N GLU A 104 13.75 5.84 -9.99
CA GLU A 104 12.77 5.51 -11.03
C GLU A 104 13.44 5.32 -12.39
N LYS A 105 14.33 6.24 -12.77
CA LYS A 105 15.10 6.13 -14.01
C LYS A 105 16.01 4.90 -14.02
N ALA A 106 16.61 4.55 -12.88
CA ALA A 106 17.41 3.34 -12.75
C ALA A 106 16.56 2.08 -12.96
N LEU A 107 15.39 1.99 -12.31
CA LEU A 107 14.44 0.88 -12.46
C LEU A 107 13.93 0.75 -13.91
N GLN A 108 13.81 1.87 -14.63
CA GLN A 108 13.38 1.88 -16.03
C GLN A 108 14.50 1.55 -17.03
N ARG A 109 15.77 1.74 -16.66
CA ARG A 109 16.92 1.53 -17.55
C ARG A 109 17.18 0.08 -17.91
N ASP A 110 16.84 -0.84 -17.01
CA ASP A 110 17.03 -2.28 -17.22
C ASP A 110 15.84 -2.95 -17.90
N LEU A 111 14.80 -2.18 -18.27
CA LEU A 111 13.66 -2.68 -19.02
C LEU A 111 13.92 -2.52 -20.54
N PRO A 112 13.78 -3.59 -21.35
CA PRO A 112 13.79 -3.46 -22.80
C PRO A 112 12.57 -2.64 -23.26
N LEU A 113 12.80 -1.48 -23.88
CA LEU A 113 11.74 -0.67 -24.48
C LEU A 113 11.13 -1.35 -25.73
N PRO A 114 9.85 -1.07 -26.08
CA PRO A 114 8.92 -0.14 -25.43
C PRO A 114 7.73 -0.88 -24.79
N LEU A 115 7.72 -0.94 -23.45
CA LEU A 115 6.52 -1.22 -22.65
C LEU A 115 6.16 -0.03 -21.75
N VAL A 116 6.64 1.17 -22.08
CA VAL A 116 6.25 2.43 -21.42
C VAL A 116 5.08 3.05 -22.17
N THR A 117 3.99 2.30 -22.25
CA THR A 117 2.66 2.86 -22.47
C THR A 117 1.72 2.05 -21.60
N THR A 118 1.33 2.62 -20.46
CA THR A 118 0.11 2.41 -19.64
C THR A 118 0.51 2.55 -18.17
N MET A 119 -0.28 3.29 -17.39
CA MET A 119 -0.14 3.66 -15.96
C MET A 119 0.22 5.12 -15.67
N HIS A 120 0.09 6.04 -16.64
CA HIS A 120 -0.27 7.43 -16.32
C HIS A 120 -1.80 7.53 -16.35
N GLY A 121 -2.41 7.70 -15.18
CA GLY A 121 -3.81 8.14 -15.03
C GLY A 121 -4.88 7.05 -15.05
N ILE A 122 -5.12 6.42 -13.89
CA ILE A 122 -6.49 6.13 -13.46
C ILE A 122 -6.65 6.72 -12.06
N THR A 123 -6.66 8.05 -12.04
CA THR A 123 -7.43 8.81 -11.04
C THR A 123 -8.70 9.25 -11.77
N ASP A 124 -9.62 8.33 -12.01
CA ASP A 124 -11.04 8.57 -11.77
C ASP A 124 -11.84 7.27 -11.99
N GLN A 125 -12.76 7.03 -11.06
CA GLN A 125 -13.95 6.18 -11.19
C GLN A 125 -13.78 4.78 -11.79
N LEU A 126 -13.74 3.74 -10.94
CA LEU A 126 -14.41 2.43 -11.16
C LEU A 126 -13.97 1.41 -10.10
N GLN A 127 -14.29 1.63 -8.82
CA GLN A 127 -14.42 0.54 -7.85
C GLN A 127 -15.49 0.91 -6.82
N ASP A 128 -16.76 0.87 -7.25
CA ASP A 128 -17.89 0.80 -6.31
C ASP A 128 -18.94 -0.25 -6.76
N GLU A 129 -18.53 -1.24 -7.54
CA GLU A 129 -19.46 -2.19 -8.20
C GLU A 129 -19.08 -3.67 -8.04
N LEU A 130 -18.36 -4.07 -6.99
CA LEU A 130 -18.23 -5.50 -6.63
C LEU A 130 -18.36 -5.75 -5.12
N ARG A 131 -19.45 -5.25 -4.52
CA ARG A 131 -20.04 -5.94 -3.38
C ARG A 131 -21.06 -6.95 -3.91
N PRO A 132 -20.99 -8.23 -3.53
CA PRO A 132 -22.14 -9.12 -3.64
C PRO A 132 -23.30 -8.50 -2.85
N LYS A 133 -24.29 -7.95 -3.56
CA LYS A 133 -25.59 -7.58 -3.00
C LYS A 133 -26.30 -8.87 -2.60
N LEU A 134 -26.06 -9.34 -1.38
CA LEU A 134 -27.01 -10.19 -0.67
C LEU A 134 -28.21 -9.32 -0.30
N ALA A 135 -29.15 -9.20 -1.23
CA ALA A 135 -30.48 -8.69 -0.95
C ALA A 135 -31.23 -9.72 -0.09
N LEU A 136 -31.04 -9.65 1.23
CA LEU A 136 -31.99 -10.19 2.18
C LEU A 136 -33.05 -9.12 2.42
N ALA A 137 -34.03 -9.09 1.53
CA ALA A 137 -35.32 -8.50 1.80
C ALA A 137 -35.97 -9.28 2.96
N SER A 138 -35.94 -8.70 4.15
CA SER A 138 -36.93 -8.99 5.18
C SER A 138 -37.42 -7.65 5.70
N GLY A 139 -38.49 -7.17 5.06
CA GLY A 139 -39.18 -5.95 5.47
C GLY A 139 -39.74 -6.13 6.87
N THR A 140 -39.16 -5.42 7.82
CA THR A 140 -39.80 -5.11 9.10
C THR A 140 -40.38 -3.69 8.98
N PRO A 141 -41.69 -3.48 9.17
CA PRO A 141 -42.25 -2.13 9.13
C PRO A 141 -41.74 -1.32 10.33
N GLY A 142 -41.23 -0.11 10.07
CA GLY A 142 -40.85 0.86 11.11
C GLY A 142 -39.38 1.31 11.14
N GLN A 143 -38.55 1.04 10.11
CA GLN A 143 -37.17 1.53 10.09
C GLN A 143 -37.05 2.85 9.33
N ALA A 144 -36.67 3.92 10.05
CA ALA A 144 -36.41 5.24 9.51
C ALA A 144 -35.21 5.22 8.54
N ILE A 145 -35.45 5.66 7.30
CA ILE A 145 -34.42 5.79 6.27
C ILE A 145 -33.73 7.14 6.45
N TRP A 146 -32.40 7.11 6.62
CA TRP A 146 -31.57 8.30 6.68
C TRP A 146 -31.14 8.70 5.28
N THR A 147 -31.74 9.74 4.73
CA THR A 147 -31.30 10.36 3.47
C THR A 147 -30.97 11.83 3.72
N HIS A 148 -29.75 12.24 3.35
CA HIS A 148 -29.25 13.62 3.45
C HIS A 148 -29.08 14.21 4.87
N GLY A 149 -28.81 13.37 5.87
CA GLY A 149 -28.45 13.84 7.22
C GLY A 149 -29.59 14.50 8.00
N VAL A 150 -30.84 14.37 7.53
CA VAL A 150 -32.02 14.86 8.22
C VAL A 150 -32.99 13.69 8.40
N GLN A 151 -33.41 13.44 9.64
CA GLN A 151 -34.40 12.44 9.99
C GLN A 151 -35.80 12.99 9.63
N THR A 152 -36.47 12.39 8.65
CA THR A 152 -37.87 12.70 8.34
C THR A 152 -38.79 11.93 9.31
N PRO A 153 -39.66 12.60 10.08
CA PRO A 153 -40.68 11.90 10.89
C PRO A 153 -41.73 11.25 9.98
N GLU A 154 -42.16 10.04 10.32
CA GLU A 154 -43.19 9.29 9.59
C GLU A 154 -44.52 10.08 9.50
N PRO A 155 -45.26 9.98 8.38
CA PRO A 155 -46.59 10.55 8.27
C PRO A 155 -47.60 9.76 9.12
N SER A 156 -48.43 10.49 9.88
CA SER A 156 -49.52 9.95 10.69
C SER A 156 -50.58 9.23 9.82
N PRO A 157 -51.24 8.19 10.36
CA PRO A 157 -52.21 7.36 9.64
C PRO A 157 -53.50 8.10 9.24
#